data_AF-A0A0R1WH90-F1
#
_entry.id   AF-A0A0R1WH90-F1
#
_cell.length_a   1.000
_cell.length_b   1.000
_cell.length_c   1.000
_cell.angle_alpha   90.00
_cell.angle_beta   90.00
_cell.angle_gamma   90.00
#
_symmetry.space_group_name_H-M   'P 1'
#
loop_
_entity.id
_entity.type
_entity.pdbx_description
1 polymer ?
#
loop_
_entity_poly.entity_id
_entity_poly.type
_entity_poly.pdbx_seq_one_letter_code
_entity_poly.pdbx_strand_id
1 'polypeptide(L)'
;MRILKGYSKDEQKELEYTKKNMSCNDLLHNITYFPANTECGSIKDKYDAADTDERISIIRDILDFYTDKATFIVPKKYYVQLIAGDEESYLNINPNGGAKLYNRLGLNGWKVKFTRDEVVAIDPRLVPFMEEVEDDE
;
A
#
# COMPACT_ATOMS: atom_id res chain seq x y z
N MET A 1 3.95 4.34 -9.86
CA MET A 1 4.19 4.14 -8.41
C MET A 1 4.24 2.65 -8.15
N ARG A 2 5.39 2.13 -7.69
CA ARG A 2 5.62 0.70 -7.41
C ARG A 2 5.20 0.38 -5.97
N ILE A 3 4.65 -0.80 -5.74
CA ILE A 3 4.36 -1.28 -4.38
C ILE A 3 5.58 -2.07 -3.88
N LEU A 4 6.14 -1.65 -2.74
CA LEU A 4 7.20 -2.39 -2.06
C LEU A 4 6.60 -3.61 -1.37
N LYS A 5 7.17 -4.78 -1.63
CA LYS A 5 6.74 -6.07 -1.07
C LYS A 5 7.90 -6.69 -0.30
N GLY A 6 7.58 -7.61 0.60
CA GLY A 6 8.61 -8.30 1.40
C GLY A 6 9.15 -7.47 2.55
N TYR A 7 8.54 -6.33 2.86
CA TYR A 7 8.85 -5.51 4.03
C TYR A 7 7.92 -5.84 5.20
N SER A 8 8.47 -6.08 6.39
CA SER A 8 7.73 -6.27 7.64
C SER A 8 7.07 -4.96 8.09
N LYS A 9 6.12 -5.02 9.03
CA LYS A 9 5.48 -3.79 9.55
C LYS A 9 6.47 -2.86 10.23
N ASP A 10 7.47 -3.40 10.92
CA ASP A 10 8.48 -2.60 11.62
C ASP A 10 9.45 -1.96 10.62
N GLU A 11 9.87 -2.70 9.60
CA GLU A 11 10.67 -2.17 8.49
C GLU A 11 9.93 -1.04 7.73
N GLN A 12 8.62 -1.18 7.50
CA GLN A 12 7.80 -0.13 6.90
C GLN A 12 7.75 1.12 7.77
N LYS A 13 7.49 0.97 9.08
CA LYS A 13 7.49 2.07 10.04
C LYS A 13 8.84 2.78 10.12
N GLU A 14 9.94 2.03 10.13
CA GLU A 14 11.29 2.60 10.12
C GLU A 14 11.55 3.42 8.85
N LEU A 15 11.15 2.93 7.67
CA LEU A 15 11.31 3.67 6.43
C LEU A 15 10.43 4.92 6.38
N GLU A 16 9.18 4.84 6.83
CA GLU A 16 8.30 6.01 6.95
C GLU A 16 8.82 7.04 7.95
N TYR A 17 9.34 6.59 9.10
CA TYR A 17 9.92 7.44 10.13
C TYR A 17 11.19 8.12 9.61
N THR A 18 12.13 7.35 9.06
CA THR A 18 13.40 7.90 8.57
C THR A 18 13.19 8.87 7.41
N LYS A 19 12.26 8.59 6.49
CA LYS A 19 11.92 9.52 5.40
C LYS A 19 11.42 10.88 5.91
N LYS A 20 10.76 10.92 7.07
CA LYS A 20 10.28 12.15 7.70
C LYS A 20 11.37 12.89 8.49
N ASN A 21 12.37 12.17 9.01
CA ASN A 21 13.28 12.69 10.04
C ASN A 21 14.77 12.72 9.63
N MET A 22 15.17 12.07 8.53
CA MET A 22 16.54 12.06 8.04
C MET A 22 16.62 12.01 6.51
N SER A 23 17.80 12.34 5.96
CA SER A 23 18.02 12.27 4.52
C SER A 23 18.22 10.82 4.05
N CYS A 24 17.94 10.56 2.77
CA CYS A 24 18.20 9.25 2.18
C CYS A 24 19.68 8.84 2.30
N ASN A 25 20.60 9.80 2.18
CA ASN A 25 22.04 9.52 2.29
C ASN A 25 22.42 9.11 3.72
N ASP A 26 21.83 9.74 4.73
CA ASP A 26 22.09 9.39 6.14
C ASP A 26 21.57 7.99 6.46
N LEU A 27 20.35 7.65 5.99
CA LEU A 27 19.83 6.30 6.12
C LEU A 27 20.74 5.27 5.44
N LEU A 28 21.14 5.50 4.19
CA LEU A 28 22.03 4.59 3.47
C LEU A 28 23.37 4.44 4.18
N HIS A 29 23.93 5.52 4.73
CA HIS A 29 25.14 5.48 5.52
C HIS A 29 24.97 4.63 6.80
N ASN A 30 23.84 4.80 7.51
CA ASN A 30 23.53 4.07 8.73
C ASN A 30 23.38 2.56 8.51
N ILE A 31 22.72 2.15 7.43
CA ILE A 31 22.49 0.71 7.18
C ILE A 31 23.73 0.01 6.60
N THR A 32 24.58 0.74 5.85
CA THR A 32 25.73 0.15 5.14
C THR A 32 27.05 0.16 5.92
N TYR A 33 27.24 1.07 6.88
CA TYR A 33 28.58 1.31 7.46
C TYR A 33 28.62 1.31 9.00
N PHE A 34 27.65 1.91 9.69
CA PHE A 34 27.67 2.04 11.16
C PHE A 34 26.94 0.89 11.87
N PRO A 35 27.30 0.53 13.12
CA PRO A 35 26.40 -0.22 14.00
C PRO A 35 25.07 0.53 14.06
N ALA A 36 23.95 -0.16 13.84
CA ALA A 36 22.63 0.46 13.70
C ALA A 36 22.42 1.50 14.78
N ASN A 37 22.20 2.76 14.37
CA ASN A 37 21.42 3.65 15.23
C ASN A 37 20.06 2.99 15.45
N THR A 38 19.53 3.12 16.65
CA THR A 38 18.32 2.42 17.14
C THR A 38 17.07 2.62 16.27
N GLU A 39 17.09 3.57 15.34
CA GLU A 39 15.96 4.02 14.53
C GLU A 39 15.83 3.28 13.17
N CYS A 40 16.83 2.47 12.77
CA CYS A 40 16.82 1.73 11.50
C CYS A 40 17.30 0.27 11.68
N GLY A 41 17.13 -0.28 12.88
CA GLY A 41 17.63 -1.60 13.25
C GLY A 41 17.06 -2.71 12.37
N SER A 42 15.75 -2.71 12.14
CA SER A 42 15.08 -3.75 11.36
C SER A 42 15.50 -3.70 9.89
N ILE A 43 15.60 -2.50 9.30
CA ILE A 43 16.09 -2.33 7.92
C ILE A 43 17.56 -2.72 7.80
N LYS A 44 18.38 -2.41 8.81
CA LYS A 44 19.77 -2.84 8.83
C LYS A 44 19.89 -4.36 8.92
N ASP A 45 19.16 -4.99 9.83
CA ASP A 45 19.17 -6.44 9.99
C ASP A 45 18.76 -7.14 8.69
N LYS A 46 17.74 -6.61 8.00
CA LYS A 46 17.36 -7.06 6.66
C LYS A 46 18.50 -6.94 5.65
N TYR A 47 19.19 -5.80 5.63
CA TYR A 47 20.31 -5.54 4.72
C TYR A 47 21.51 -6.45 5.01
N ASP A 48 21.85 -6.64 6.28
CA ASP A 48 22.99 -7.45 6.71
C ASP A 48 22.77 -8.94 6.43
N ALA A 49 21.52 -9.42 6.59
CA ALA A 49 21.14 -10.81 6.30
C ALA A 49 21.03 -11.12 4.80
N ALA A 50 20.84 -10.11 3.95
CA ALA A 50 20.65 -10.25 2.51
C ALA A 50 21.96 -10.56 1.77
N ASP A 51 21.84 -11.24 0.63
CA ASP A 51 22.96 -11.42 -0.31
C ASP A 51 23.26 -10.14 -1.12
N THR A 52 24.24 -10.18 -2.03
CA THR A 52 24.66 -8.97 -2.77
C THR A 52 23.55 -8.42 -3.68
N ASP A 53 22.81 -9.28 -4.37
CA ASP A 53 21.78 -8.85 -5.30
C ASP A 53 20.54 -8.34 -4.54
N GLU A 54 20.19 -9.00 -3.44
CA GLU A 54 19.15 -8.57 -2.52
C GLU A 54 19.49 -7.22 -1.87
N ARG A 55 20.74 -7.01 -1.44
CA ARG A 55 21.21 -5.71 -0.92
C ARG A 55 21.06 -4.59 -1.94
N ILE A 56 21.42 -4.85 -3.20
CA ILE A 56 21.20 -3.89 -4.29
C ILE A 56 19.71 -3.59 -4.46
N SER A 57 18.85 -4.61 -4.37
CA SER A 57 17.39 -4.43 -4.43
C SER A 57 16.87 -3.58 -3.27
N ILE A 58 17.33 -3.84 -2.04
CA ILE A 58 16.95 -3.07 -0.86
C ILE A 58 17.34 -1.60 -1.02
N ILE A 59 18.55 -1.30 -1.50
CA ILE A 59 19.00 0.07 -1.75
C ILE A 59 18.10 0.74 -2.80
N ARG A 60 17.75 0.04 -3.89
CA ARG A 60 16.84 0.57 -4.91
C ARG A 60 15.45 0.84 -4.36
N ASP A 61 14.93 -0.04 -3.53
CA ASP A 61 13.63 0.12 -2.87
C ASP A 61 13.59 1.34 -1.97
N ILE A 62 14.65 1.57 -1.19
CA ILE A 62 14.82 2.77 -0.36
C ILE A 62 14.87 4.04 -1.24
N LEU A 63 15.67 4.04 -2.30
CA LEU A 63 15.77 5.18 -3.22
C LEU A 63 14.43 5.50 -3.89
N ASP A 64 13.71 4.46 -4.37
CA ASP A 64 12.39 4.64 -4.96
C ASP A 64 11.38 5.16 -3.93
N PHE A 65 11.44 4.68 -2.68
CA PHE A 65 10.57 5.15 -1.60
C PHE A 65 10.82 6.62 -1.24
N TYR A 66 12.10 7.03 -1.13
CA TYR A 66 12.48 8.41 -0.81
C TYR A 66 12.20 9.38 -1.96
N THR A 67 12.10 8.89 -3.19
CA THR A 67 11.77 9.70 -4.38
C THR A 67 10.31 9.58 -4.83
N ASP A 68 9.44 9.04 -3.97
CA ASP A 68 8.00 8.83 -4.22
C ASP A 68 7.67 7.98 -5.46
N LYS A 69 8.65 7.19 -5.93
CA LYS A 69 8.46 6.21 -7.01
C LYS A 69 7.88 4.91 -6.48
N ALA A 70 8.03 4.64 -5.18
CA ALA A 70 7.45 3.47 -4.51
C ALA A 70 6.77 3.81 -3.17
N THR A 71 5.85 2.94 -2.74
CA THR A 71 5.11 3.06 -1.48
C THR A 71 4.86 1.69 -0.85
N PHE A 72 4.65 1.66 0.48
CA PHE A 72 4.16 0.48 1.21
C PHE A 72 2.65 0.35 1.18
N ILE A 73 1.93 1.42 0.80
CA ILE A 73 0.47 1.49 0.89
C ILE A 73 -0.14 0.34 0.10
N VAL A 74 -0.90 -0.49 0.82
CA VAL A 74 -1.85 -1.44 0.26
C VAL A 74 -2.74 -0.65 -0.69
N PRO A 75 -2.95 -1.06 -1.95
CA PRO A 75 -3.66 -0.25 -2.92
C PRO A 75 -4.98 0.25 -2.32
N LYS A 76 -5.13 1.58 -2.28
CA LYS A 76 -6.30 2.25 -1.72
C LYS A 76 -7.55 1.53 -2.19
N LYS A 77 -8.38 1.16 -1.23
CA LYS A 77 -9.64 0.51 -1.51
C LYS A 77 -10.74 1.55 -1.51
N TYR A 78 -11.72 1.30 -2.35
CA TYR A 78 -12.85 2.17 -2.56
C TYR A 78 -14.13 1.35 -2.50
N TYR A 79 -15.15 1.90 -1.88
CA TYR A 79 -16.52 1.54 -2.20
C TYR A 79 -16.91 2.27 -3.50
N VAL A 80 -17.90 1.75 -4.23
CA VAL A 80 -18.46 2.45 -5.41
C VAL A 80 -19.94 2.68 -5.14
N GLN A 81 -20.31 3.92 -4.82
CA GLN A 81 -21.68 4.31 -4.48
C GLN A 81 -22.32 5.04 -5.67
N LEU A 82 -23.32 4.42 -6.30
CA LEU A 82 -23.94 5.00 -7.50
C LEU A 82 -24.89 6.16 -7.19
N ILE A 83 -25.50 6.18 -6.00
CA ILE A 83 -26.42 7.23 -5.56
C ILE A 83 -25.91 7.77 -4.22
N ALA A 84 -25.38 8.98 -4.24
CA ALA A 84 -24.80 9.61 -3.05
C ALA A 84 -25.81 9.65 -1.89
N GLY A 85 -25.41 9.12 -0.73
CA GLY A 85 -26.24 9.08 0.49
C GLY A 85 -27.28 7.96 0.54
N ASP A 86 -27.35 7.09 -0.48
CA ASP A 86 -28.16 5.87 -0.43
C ASP A 86 -27.29 4.68 0.00
N GLU A 87 -27.55 4.20 1.22
CA GLU A 87 -26.79 3.10 1.84
C GLU A 87 -26.97 1.76 1.12
N GLU A 88 -27.93 1.61 0.21
CA GLU A 88 -28.16 0.36 -0.55
C GLU A 88 -27.69 0.48 -2.02
N SER A 89 -26.92 1.53 -2.34
CA SER A 89 -26.47 1.84 -3.70
C SER A 89 -24.99 1.52 -3.97
N TYR A 90 -24.37 0.69 -3.13
CA TYR A 90 -22.98 0.27 -3.31
C TYR A 90 -22.85 -0.94 -4.22
N LEU A 91 -21.86 -0.90 -5.12
CA LEU A 91 -21.54 -2.00 -6.02
C LEU A 91 -20.96 -3.19 -5.24
N ASN A 92 -21.64 -4.33 -5.31
CA ASN A 92 -21.17 -5.60 -4.79
C ASN A 92 -21.01 -6.61 -5.93
N ILE A 93 -19.89 -7.33 -5.94
CA ILE A 93 -19.56 -8.34 -6.95
C ILE A 93 -19.40 -9.71 -6.31
N ASN A 94 -20.10 -10.70 -6.84
CA ASN A 94 -20.02 -12.08 -6.38
C ASN A 94 -18.81 -12.81 -7.00
N PRO A 95 -18.40 -13.97 -6.43
CA PRO A 95 -17.25 -14.73 -6.93
C PRO A 95 -17.35 -15.20 -8.40
N ASN A 96 -18.56 -15.27 -8.94
CA ASN A 96 -18.83 -15.66 -10.34
C ASN A 96 -18.90 -14.45 -11.29
N GLY A 97 -18.62 -13.23 -10.81
CA GLY A 97 -18.63 -12.00 -11.61
C GLY A 97 -20.00 -11.33 -11.76
N GLY A 98 -21.04 -11.82 -11.07
CA GLY A 98 -22.34 -11.15 -11.03
C GLY A 98 -22.31 -9.90 -10.14
N ALA A 99 -22.85 -8.78 -10.64
CA ALA A 99 -22.88 -7.50 -9.94
C ALA A 99 -24.29 -7.15 -9.46
N LYS A 100 -24.40 -6.53 -8.28
CA LYS A 100 -25.66 -6.00 -7.73
C LYS A 100 -25.38 -4.79 -6.82
N LEU A 101 -26.36 -3.89 -6.71
CA LEU A 101 -26.35 -2.85 -5.68
C LEU A 101 -26.92 -3.37 -4.36
N TYR A 102 -26.24 -3.01 -3.28
CA TYR A 102 -26.65 -3.29 -1.90
C TYR A 102 -25.81 -2.40 -0.97
N ASN A 103 -25.82 -2.65 0.34
CA ASN A 103 -24.96 -1.94 1.27
C ASN A 103 -23.49 -2.37 1.29
N ARG A 104 -22.70 -1.49 1.92
CA ARG A 104 -21.24 -1.59 2.12
C ARG A 104 -20.78 -2.82 2.93
N LEU A 105 -21.67 -3.48 3.67
CA LEU A 105 -21.33 -4.70 4.42
C LEU A 105 -21.23 -5.92 3.51
N GLY A 106 -21.86 -5.85 2.33
CA GLY A 106 -21.88 -6.94 1.37
C GLY A 106 -22.97 -7.97 1.63
N LEU A 107 -23.23 -8.77 0.60
CA LEU A 107 -24.08 -9.95 0.66
C LEU A 107 -23.15 -11.17 0.72
N ASN A 108 -23.24 -12.03 1.73
CA ASN A 108 -22.64 -13.38 1.73
C ASN A 108 -21.23 -13.48 1.12
N GLY A 109 -20.28 -12.68 1.59
CA GLY A 109 -18.88 -12.72 1.11
C GLY A 109 -18.64 -12.13 -0.28
N TRP A 110 -19.60 -11.37 -0.84
CA TRP A 110 -19.38 -10.60 -2.05
C TRP A 110 -18.33 -9.52 -1.80
N LYS A 111 -17.56 -9.24 -2.84
CA LYS A 111 -16.55 -8.20 -2.81
C LYS A 111 -17.23 -6.84 -2.90
N VAL A 112 -16.88 -5.96 -1.96
CA VAL A 112 -17.47 -4.61 -1.80
C VAL A 112 -16.42 -3.50 -1.82
N LYS A 113 -15.15 -3.87 -1.61
CA LYS A 113 -14.00 -2.96 -1.61
C LYS A 113 -13.12 -3.26 -2.82
N PHE A 114 -12.81 -2.25 -3.62
CA PHE A 114 -12.09 -2.40 -4.88
C PHE A 114 -10.88 -1.47 -4.94
N THR A 115 -9.82 -1.89 -5.60
CA THR A 115 -8.77 -0.94 -6.01
C THR A 115 -9.26 -0.11 -7.19
N ARG A 116 -8.64 1.05 -7.44
CA ARG A 116 -8.96 1.87 -8.62
C ARG A 116 -8.85 1.09 -9.93
N ASP A 117 -7.80 0.28 -10.07
CA ASP A 117 -7.57 -0.54 -11.27
C ASP A 117 -8.70 -1.57 -11.48
N GLU A 118 -9.23 -2.14 -10.39
CA GLU A 118 -10.37 -3.04 -10.45
C GLU A 118 -11.65 -2.32 -10.88
N VAL A 119 -11.89 -1.10 -10.37
CA VAL A 119 -13.04 -0.28 -10.80
C VAL A 119 -12.94 0.06 -12.29
N VAL A 120 -11.76 0.47 -12.76
CA VAL A 120 -11.52 0.78 -14.18
C VAL A 120 -11.71 -0.46 -15.07
N ALA A 121 -11.29 -1.64 -14.59
CA ALA A 121 -11.48 -2.90 -15.32
C ALA A 121 -12.95 -3.34 -15.39
N ILE A 122 -13.77 -3.00 -14.38
CA ILE A 122 -15.21 -3.22 -14.40
C ILE A 122 -15.87 -2.26 -15.39
N ASP A 123 -15.73 -0.95 -15.14
CA ASP A 123 -16.18 0.12 -16.05
C ASP A 123 -15.52 1.45 -15.62
N PRO A 124 -14.72 2.10 -16.48
CA PRO A 124 -14.06 3.37 -16.14
C PRO A 124 -15.02 4.51 -15.78
N ARG A 125 -16.29 4.44 -16.19
CA ARG A 125 -17.33 5.43 -15.82
C ARG A 125 -17.70 5.38 -14.34
N LEU A 126 -17.28 4.34 -13.62
CA LEU A 126 -17.53 4.19 -12.18
C LEU A 126 -16.54 4.98 -11.31
N VAL A 127 -15.43 5.46 -11.88
CA VAL A 127 -14.39 6.19 -11.13
C VAL A 127 -14.92 7.42 -10.37
N PRO A 128 -15.84 8.24 -10.92
CA PRO A 128 -16.42 9.39 -10.18
C PRO A 128 -17.29 8.99 -8.98
N PHE A 129 -17.68 7.72 -8.88
CA PHE A 129 -18.56 7.18 -7.83
C PHE A 129 -17.76 6.47 -6.72
N MET A 130 -16.44 6.56 -6.75
CA MET A 130 -15.56 5.93 -5.78
C MET A 130 -15.54 6.73 -4.46
N GLU A 131 -15.80 6.04 -3.37
CA GLU A 131 -15.64 6.55 -2.00
C GLU A 131 -14.45 5.84 -1.36
N GLU A 132 -13.46 6.61 -0.87
CA GLU A 132 -12.27 6.05 -0.24
C GLU A 132 -12.66 5.30 1.05
N VAL A 133 -12.17 4.07 1.19
CA VAL A 133 -12.30 3.33 2.43
C VAL A 133 -11.27 3.90 3.39
N GLU A 134 -11.72 4.57 4.45
CA GLU A 134 -10.85 4.90 5.57
C GLU A 134 -10.36 3.58 6.19
N ASP A 135 -9.04 3.40 6.24
CA ASP A 135 -8.45 2.30 6.98
C ASP A 135 -8.60 2.65 8.47
N ASP A 136 -9.64 2.13 9.11
CA ASP A 136 -9.72 2.13 10.57
C ASP A 136 -8.48 1.40 11.11
N GLU A 137 -7.59 2.15 11.78
CA GLU A 137 -6.30 1.73 12.38
C GLU A 137 -6.37 0.46 13.23
#